data_AF-A0A327JGD6-F1
#
_entry.id   AF-A0A327JGD6-F1
#
_cell.length_a   1.000
_cell.length_b   1.000
_cell.length_c   1.000
_cell.angle_alpha   90.00
_cell.angle_beta   90.00
_cell.angle_gamma   90.00
#
_symmetry.space_group_name_H-M   'P 1'
#
loop_
_entity.id
_entity.type
_entity.pdbx_description
1 polymer ?
#
loop_
_entity_poly.entity_id
_entity_poly.type
_entity_poly.pdbx_seq_one_letter_code
_entity_poly.pdbx_strand_id
1 'polypeptide(L)'
;MLIWLSSRVVALRRVKNVLSGDGGDAELRRAIRVQGNFVEYVPLTLVLMGFSEMQGANRGVVVLIGLALIAGRVLHALGVARDPEQFSFQVRGMFFTFTALAIAAVLCVGQSVWVLLQR
;
A
#
# COMPACT_ATOMS: atom_id res chain seq x y z
N MET A 1 8.90 -3.98 3.31
CA MET A 1 8.79 -2.89 2.33
C MET A 1 8.84 -1.51 2.98
N LEU A 2 7.98 -1.18 3.96
CA LEU A 2 7.98 0.15 4.58
C LEU A 2 9.35 0.56 5.15
N ILE A 3 10.00 -0.31 5.93
CA ILE A 3 11.35 -0.05 6.50
C ILE A 3 12.35 0.32 5.40
N TRP A 4 12.32 -0.40 4.27
CA TRP A 4 13.19 -0.12 3.13
C TRP A 4 12.88 1.24 2.49
N LEU A 5 11.60 1.57 2.25
CA LEU A 5 11.20 2.88 1.72
C LEU A 5 11.61 4.03 2.66
N SER A 6 11.38 3.87 3.96
CA SER A 6 11.78 4.84 4.98
C SER A 6 13.30 5.01 5.02
N SER A 7 14.06 3.92 4.94
CA SER A 7 15.52 3.98 4.90
C SER A 7 16.05 4.75 3.68
N ARG A 8 15.41 4.57 2.51
CA ARG A 8 15.75 5.32 1.29
C ARG A 8 15.47 6.81 1.44
N VAL A 9 14.33 7.19 2.02
CA VAL A 9 14.00 8.60 2.28
C VAL A 9 15.00 9.22 3.26
N VAL A 10 15.34 8.52 4.35
CA VAL A 10 16.33 9.00 5.32
C VAL A 10 17.71 9.16 4.69
N ALA A 11 18.15 8.22 3.86
CA ALA A 11 19.42 8.32 3.14
C ALA A 11 19.45 9.52 2.19
N LEU A 12 18.40 9.73 1.40
CA LEU A 12 18.30 10.87 0.49
C LEU A 12 18.27 12.21 1.24
N ARG A 13 17.55 12.30 2.36
CA ARG A 13 17.57 13.51 3.20
C ARG A 13 18.97 13.89 3.68
N ARG A 14 19.77 12.89 4.07
CA ARG A 14 21.16 13.09 4.51
C ARG A 14 22.03 13.57 3.35
N VAL A 15 21.96 12.91 2.20
CA VAL A 15 22.78 13.27 1.03
C VAL A 15 22.43 14.66 0.49
N LYS A 16 21.14 15.02 0.50
CA LYS A 16 20.65 16.29 -0.04
C LYS A 16 20.62 17.43 1.00
N ASN A 17 21.02 17.17 2.24
CA ASN A 17 20.97 18.13 3.36
C ASN A 17 19.57 18.77 3.57
N VAL A 18 18.50 17.97 3.47
CA VAL A 18 17.12 18.43 3.62
C VAL A 18 16.53 17.98 4.97
N LEU A 19 16.30 18.94 5.86
CA LEU A 19 15.71 18.71 7.19
C LEU A 19 14.21 18.35 7.14
N SER A 20 13.42 19.07 6.35
CA SER A 20 11.96 18.89 6.25
C SER A 20 11.47 19.11 4.82
N GLY A 21 10.32 18.53 4.48
CA GLY A 21 9.79 18.57 3.11
C GLY A 21 10.67 17.79 2.12
N ASP A 22 10.72 18.24 0.87
CA ASP A 22 11.53 17.65 -0.20
C ASP A 22 12.74 18.52 -0.62
N GLY A 23 12.87 19.73 -0.07
CA GLY A 23 13.97 20.66 -0.38
C GLY A 23 14.06 21.07 -1.85
N GLY A 24 12.99 20.89 -2.64
CA GLY A 24 13.00 21.11 -4.08
C GLY A 24 13.67 19.99 -4.91
N ASP A 25 14.18 18.92 -4.27
CA ASP A 25 14.82 17.81 -4.96
C ASP A 25 13.77 16.80 -5.46
N ALA A 26 13.75 16.59 -6.78
CA ALA A 26 12.77 15.74 -7.43
C ALA A 26 12.87 14.27 -7.01
N GLU A 27 14.08 13.78 -6.73
CA GLU A 27 14.33 12.40 -6.32
C GLU A 27 13.82 12.16 -4.89
N LEU A 28 14.11 13.09 -3.97
CA LEU A 28 13.61 13.05 -2.60
C LEU A 28 12.08 13.19 -2.57
N ARG A 29 11.50 14.12 -3.34
CA ARG A 29 10.04 14.26 -3.48
C ARG A 29 9.40 12.93 -3.89
N ARG A 30 9.98 12.27 -4.88
CA ARG A 30 9.50 10.98 -5.37
C ARG A 30 9.60 9.90 -4.29
N ALA A 31 10.75 9.76 -3.63
CA ALA A 31 10.93 8.78 -2.56
C ALA A 31 9.92 8.97 -1.42
N ILE A 32 9.67 10.23 -1.02
CA ILE A 32 8.65 10.60 -0.04
C ILE A 32 7.26 10.16 -0.51
N ARG A 33 6.88 10.41 -1.76
CA ARG A 33 5.55 9.99 -2.28
C ARG A 33 5.41 8.48 -2.37
N VAL A 34 6.45 7.75 -2.74
CA VAL A 34 6.41 6.28 -2.74
C VAL A 34 6.22 5.73 -1.32
N GLN A 35 6.91 6.28 -0.33
CA GLN A 35 6.69 5.93 1.09
C GLN A 35 5.28 6.32 1.55
N GLY A 36 4.83 7.54 1.23
CA GLY A 36 3.50 8.05 1.58
C GLY A 36 2.39 7.15 1.06
N ASN A 37 2.41 6.81 -0.23
CA ASN A 37 1.45 5.89 -0.84
C ASN A 37 1.45 4.50 -0.19
N PHE A 38 2.57 4.05 0.39
CA PHE A 38 2.58 2.80 1.15
C PHE A 38 1.82 2.96 2.47
N VAL A 39 2.14 4.00 3.24
CA VAL A 39 1.55 4.27 4.56
C VAL A 39 0.06 4.63 4.47
N GLU A 40 -0.37 5.28 3.40
CA GLU A 40 -1.77 5.65 3.17
C GLU A 40 -2.67 4.43 2.92
N TYR A 41 -2.19 3.42 2.17
CA TYR A 41 -3.06 2.33 1.71
C TYR A 41 -2.80 0.98 2.40
N VAL A 42 -1.53 0.55 2.57
CA VAL A 42 -1.24 -0.82 3.06
C VAL A 42 -1.70 -1.06 4.50
N PRO A 43 -1.37 -0.19 5.48
CA PRO A 43 -1.78 -0.42 6.87
C PRO A 43 -3.29 -0.51 7.01
N LEU A 44 -4.03 0.38 6.35
CA LEU A 44 -5.49 0.38 6.39
C LEU A 44 -6.08 -0.90 5.77
N THR A 45 -5.55 -1.36 4.62
CA THR A 45 -5.98 -2.63 4.01
C THR A 45 -5.74 -3.81 4.96
N LEU A 46 -4.59 -3.87 5.63
CA LEU A 46 -4.29 -4.95 6.59
C LEU A 46 -5.22 -4.93 7.80
N VAL A 47 -5.56 -3.75 8.32
CA VAL A 47 -6.53 -3.60 9.42
C VAL A 47 -7.91 -4.10 9.00
N LEU A 48 -8.40 -3.70 7.81
CA LEU A 48 -9.70 -4.14 7.28
C LEU A 48 -9.74 -5.65 7.04
N MET A 49 -8.65 -6.24 6.55
CA MET A 49 -8.51 -7.69 6.42
C MET A 49 -8.59 -8.38 7.79
N GLY A 50 -7.88 -7.87 8.80
CA GLY A 50 -7.91 -8.41 10.16
C GLY A 50 -9.31 -8.37 10.77
N PHE A 51 -10.01 -7.23 10.66
CA PHE A 51 -11.40 -7.13 11.10
C PHE A 51 -12.34 -8.06 10.34
N SER A 52 -12.13 -8.23 9.03
CA SER A 52 -12.92 -9.18 8.24
C SER A 52 -12.73 -10.61 8.73
N GLU A 53 -11.48 -11.02 9.00
CA GLU A 53 -11.16 -12.36 9.54
C GLU A 53 -11.77 -12.57 10.93
N MET A 54 -11.70 -11.57 11.82
CA MET A 54 -12.32 -11.62 13.16
C MET A 54 -13.85 -11.75 13.13
N GLN A 55 -14.49 -11.22 12.08
CA GLN A 55 -15.94 -11.33 11.89
C GLN A 55 -16.37 -12.67 11.26
N GLY A 56 -15.41 -13.57 10.96
CA GLY A 56 -15.70 -14.87 10.36
C GLY A 56 -15.74 -14.86 8.83
N ALA A 57 -15.15 -13.86 8.17
CA ALA A 57 -15.03 -13.87 6.71
C ALA A 57 -14.27 -15.13 6.23
N ASN A 58 -14.62 -15.60 5.02
CA ASN A 58 -13.95 -16.74 4.41
C ASN A 58 -12.43 -16.48 4.29
N ARG A 59 -11.64 -17.33 4.94
CA ARG A 59 -10.18 -17.22 4.97
C ARG A 59 -9.55 -17.19 3.57
N GLY A 60 -10.09 -17.93 2.61
CA GLY A 60 -9.62 -17.92 1.22
C GLY A 60 -9.73 -16.55 0.56
N VAL A 61 -10.80 -15.80 0.84
CA VAL A 61 -11.00 -14.44 0.32
C VAL A 61 -9.97 -13.48 0.93
N VAL A 62 -9.76 -13.55 2.25
CA VAL A 62 -8.77 -12.72 2.95
C VAL A 62 -7.36 -12.97 2.42
N VAL A 63 -6.99 -14.25 2.19
CA VAL A 63 -5.70 -14.63 1.60
C VAL A 63 -5.55 -14.09 0.18
N LEU A 64 -6.58 -14.20 -0.66
CA LEU A 64 -6.57 -13.65 -2.02
C LEU A 64 -6.33 -12.13 -2.03
N ILE A 65 -6.98 -11.38 -1.13
CA ILE A 65 -6.76 -9.93 -0.98
C ILE A 65 -5.32 -9.64 -0.58
N GLY A 66 -4.77 -10.39 0.39
CA GLY A 66 -3.38 -10.26 0.82
C GLY A 66 -2.38 -10.54 -0.31
N LEU A 67 -2.62 -11.58 -1.12
CA LEU A 67 -1.79 -11.90 -2.28
C LEU A 67 -1.85 -10.79 -3.34
N ALA A 68 -3.04 -10.25 -3.63
CA ALA A 68 -3.21 -9.13 -4.56
C ALA A 68 -2.45 -7.88 -4.08
N LEU A 69 -2.48 -7.60 -2.77
CA LEU A 69 -1.76 -6.50 -2.16
C LEU A 69 -0.23 -6.68 -2.32
N ILE A 70 0.29 -7.87 -2.03
CA ILE A 70 1.72 -8.18 -2.20
C ILE A 70 2.12 -8.05 -3.68
N ALA A 71 1.35 -8.63 -4.60
CA ALA A 71 1.63 -8.56 -6.03
C ALA A 71 1.65 -7.11 -6.54
N GLY A 72 0.66 -6.29 -6.14
CA GLY A 72 0.62 -4.87 -6.46
C GLY A 72 1.85 -4.11 -5.97
N ARG A 73 2.35 -4.44 -4.78
CA ARG A 73 3.54 -3.81 -4.19
C ARG A 73 4.85 -4.26 -4.84
N VAL A 74 4.96 -5.52 -5.24
CA VAL A 74 6.09 -6.00 -6.04
C VAL A 74 6.11 -5.30 -7.41
N LEU A 75 4.98 -5.24 -8.12
CA LEU A 75 4.88 -4.53 -9.40
C LEU A 75 5.22 -3.05 -9.28
N HIS A 76 4.74 -2.39 -8.22
CA HIS A 76 5.07 -1.00 -7.94
C HIS A 76 6.58 -0.82 -7.68
N ALA A 77 7.20 -1.71 -6.91
CA ALA A 77 8.64 -1.67 -6.64
C ALA A 77 9.46 -1.86 -7.92
N LEU A 78 9.06 -2.80 -8.79
CA LEU A 78 9.71 -3.05 -10.09
C LEU A 78 9.60 -1.83 -11.04
N GLY A 79 8.47 -1.12 -11.02
CA GLY A 79 8.28 0.11 -11.80
C GLY A 79 9.09 1.31 -11.30
N VAL A 80 9.55 1.28 -10.05
CA VAL A 80 10.43 2.29 -9.45
C VAL A 80 11.91 1.94 -9.61
N ALA A 81 12.24 0.66 -9.81
CA ALA A 81 13.62 0.17 -9.89
C ALA A 81 14.24 0.22 -11.30
N ARG A 82 13.46 0.46 -12.37
CA ARG A 82 13.96 0.55 -13.75
C ARG A 82 14.28 1.99 -14.14
N ASP A 83 15.33 2.19 -14.94
CA ASP A 83 15.74 3.49 -15.49
C ASP A 83 15.79 3.41 -17.04
N PRO A 84 15.06 4.25 -17.80
CA PRO A 84 14.10 5.25 -17.33
C PRO A 84 12.90 4.59 -16.66
N GLU A 85 12.38 5.27 -15.64
CA GLU A 85 11.27 4.77 -14.86
C GLU A 85 10.02 4.54 -15.71
N GLN A 86 9.54 3.32 -15.67
CA GLN A 86 8.36 2.94 -16.44
C GLN A 86 7.10 3.28 -15.64
N PHE A 87 6.57 4.48 -15.87
CA PHE A 87 5.32 5.00 -15.29
C PHE A 87 4.16 3.97 -15.31
N SER A 88 4.08 3.13 -16.35
CA SER A 88 3.06 2.08 -16.50
C SER A 88 3.05 1.06 -15.35
N PHE A 89 4.21 0.65 -14.83
CA PHE A 89 4.27 -0.34 -13.74
C PHE A 89 3.86 0.26 -12.38
N GLN A 90 4.07 1.56 -12.18
CA GLN A 90 3.62 2.28 -10.99
C GLN A 90 2.09 2.41 -10.96
N VAL A 91 1.48 2.74 -12.09
CA VAL A 91 0.01 2.82 -12.24
C VAL A 91 -0.63 1.45 -12.01
N ARG A 92 -0.07 0.39 -12.58
CA ARG A 92 -0.55 -0.99 -12.38
C ARG A 92 -0.44 -1.43 -10.92
N GLY A 93 0.69 -1.16 -10.26
CA GLY A 93 0.88 -1.49 -8.85
C GLY A 93 -0.07 -0.71 -7.92
N MET A 94 -0.37 0.54 -8.26
CA MET A 94 -1.36 1.35 -7.55
C MET A 94 -2.78 0.80 -7.74
N PHE A 95 -3.15 0.41 -8.97
CA PHE A 95 -4.43 -0.22 -9.27
C PHE A 95 -4.67 -1.45 -8.37
N PHE A 96 -3.73 -2.39 -8.31
CA PHE A 96 -3.87 -3.58 -7.44
C PHE A 96 -4.00 -3.24 -5.96
N THR A 97 -3.29 -2.21 -5.48
CA THR A 97 -3.38 -1.77 -4.08
C THR A 97 -4.76 -1.18 -3.79
N PHE A 98 -5.27 -0.31 -4.66
CA PHE A 98 -6.58 0.30 -4.51
C PHE A 98 -7.70 -0.72 -4.60
N THR A 99 -7.61 -1.67 -5.54
CA THR A 99 -8.56 -2.76 -5.66
C THR A 99 -8.57 -3.62 -4.40
N ALA A 100 -7.40 -3.98 -3.85
CA ALA A 100 -7.32 -4.73 -2.60
C ALA A 100 -7.95 -3.97 -1.42
N LEU A 101 -7.70 -2.66 -1.31
CA LEU A 101 -8.31 -1.81 -0.29
C LEU A 101 -9.85 -1.76 -0.44
N ALA A 102 -10.35 -1.55 -1.65
CA ALA A 102 -11.78 -1.47 -1.92
C ALA A 102 -12.49 -2.79 -1.58
N ILE A 103 -11.92 -3.92 -2.01
CA ILE A 103 -12.47 -5.26 -1.70
C ILE A 103 -12.45 -5.50 -0.19
N ALA A 104 -11.35 -5.18 0.50
CA ALA A 104 -11.26 -5.34 1.96
C ALA A 104 -12.28 -4.48 2.70
N ALA A 105 -12.50 -3.23 2.25
CA ALA A 105 -13.49 -2.33 2.83
C ALA A 105 -14.92 -2.86 2.66
N VAL A 106 -15.29 -3.26 1.43
CA VAL A 106 -16.62 -3.81 1.14
C VAL A 106 -16.85 -5.10 1.92
N LEU A 107 -15.85 -5.99 1.99
CA LEU A 107 -15.92 -7.22 2.76
C LEU A 107 -16.13 -6.93 4.25
N CYS A 108 -15.34 -6.04 4.82
CA CYS A 108 -15.41 -5.70 6.25
C CYS A 108 -16.77 -5.12 6.63
N VAL A 109 -17.30 -4.18 5.83
CA VAL A 109 -18.60 -3.56 6.07
C VAL A 109 -19.73 -4.55 5.84
N GLY A 110 -19.66 -5.35 4.78
CA GLY A 110 -20.69 -6.35 4.47
C GLY A 110 -20.80 -7.41 5.56
N GLN A 111 -19.66 -7.89 6.08
CA GLN A 111 -19.63 -8.82 7.22
C GLN A 111 -20.20 -8.18 8.49
N SER A 112 -19.89 -6.91 8.75
CA SER A 112 -20.42 -6.21 9.91
C SER A 112 -21.94 -6.10 9.87
N VAL A 113 -22.51 -5.75 8.71
CA VAL A 113 -23.96 -5.68 8.53
C VAL A 113 -24.59 -7.06 8.70
N TRP A 114 -24.00 -8.09 8.09
CA TRP A 114 -24.48 -9.46 8.19
C TRP A 114 -24.53 -9.96 9.63
N VAL A 115 -23.44 -9.76 10.40
CA VAL A 115 -23.37 -10.15 11.81
C VAL A 115 -24.40 -9.41 12.66
N LEU A 116 -24.67 -8.13 12.37
CA LEU A 116 -25.68 -7.35 13.09
C LEU A 116 -27.10 -7.81 12.79
N LEU A 117 -27.40 -8.24 11.55
CA LEU A 117 -28.73 -8.75 11.17
C LEU A 117 -29.05 -10.13 11.76
N GLN A 118 -28.04 -10.87 12.23
CA GLN A 118 -28.20 -12.18 12.85
C GLN A 118 -28.35 -12.14 14.38
N ARG A 119 -28.25 -10.95 14.99
CA ARG A 119 -28.49 -10.72 16.42
C ARG A 119 -29.91 -10.25 16.66
#